data_AF-A0A2J0KM48-F1
#
_entry.id   AF-A0A2J0KM48-F1
#
_cell.length_a   1.000
_cell.length_b   1.000
_cell.length_c   1.000
_cell.angle_alpha   90.00
_cell.angle_beta   90.00
_cell.angle_gamma   90.00
#
_symmetry.space_group_name_H-M   'P 1'
#
loop_
_entity.id
_entity.type
_entity.pdbx_description
1 polymer ?
#
loop_
_entity_poly.entity_id
_entity_poly.type
_entity_poly.pdbx_seq_one_letter_code
_entity_poly.pdbx_strand_id
1 'polypeptide(L)'
;MVNKKISSFFAILTIALFAVVTGTFLYVQAEKVDNNVTFSSSPETYKTSNLLKKEKNRQNVFLCQSQIFQGVSKIKVWQDQNKKENNNKNFPIKVKIKKEDISKLPMENVDEIVLVDADIHLKKSLMVSSEKKPIEITITGFARKCDGINLASIKYKEGIFGIE
;
A
#
# COMPACT_ATOMS: atom_id res chain seq x y z
N MET A 1 23.84 66.96 7.64
CA MET A 1 24.36 65.74 8.29
C MET A 1 23.22 65.09 9.08
N VAL A 2 22.51 64.12 8.50
CA VAL A 2 21.43 63.38 9.17
C VAL A 2 21.94 61.98 9.53
N ASN A 3 22.15 61.80 10.83
CA ASN A 3 22.26 60.59 11.66
C ASN A 3 22.57 59.22 11.02
N LYS A 4 23.86 58.82 11.08
CA LYS A 4 24.34 57.43 10.91
C LYS A 4 23.60 56.39 11.79
N LYS A 5 22.95 56.80 12.88
CA LYS A 5 22.23 55.89 13.80
C LYS A 5 20.91 55.36 13.24
N ILE A 6 20.23 56.11 12.36
CA ILE A 6 18.93 55.70 11.80
C ILE A 6 19.13 54.60 10.75
N SER A 7 20.16 54.73 9.90
CA SER A 7 20.50 53.72 8.88
C SER A 7 20.84 52.36 9.47
N SER A 8 21.55 52.32 10.62
CA SER A 8 21.88 51.04 11.28
C SER A 8 20.66 50.36 11.90
N PHE A 9 19.69 51.13 12.41
CA PHE A 9 18.48 50.56 13.02
C PHE A 9 17.58 49.93 11.95
N PHE A 10 17.46 50.58 10.79
CA PHE A 10 16.77 50.02 9.63
C PHE A 10 17.46 48.76 9.08
N ALA A 11 18.80 48.72 9.06
CA ALA A 11 19.55 47.55 8.63
C ALA A 11 19.39 46.34 9.57
N ILE A 12 19.37 46.57 10.88
CA ILE A 12 19.13 45.50 11.87
C ILE A 12 17.69 44.98 11.74
N LEU A 13 16.72 45.89 11.57
CA LEU A 13 15.32 45.53 11.40
C LEU A 13 15.08 44.70 10.13
N THR A 14 15.72 45.06 9.01
CA THR A 14 15.60 44.29 7.75
C THR A 14 16.26 42.92 7.84
N ILE A 15 17.43 42.80 8.49
CA ILE A 15 18.09 41.49 8.71
C ILE A 15 17.22 40.59 9.60
N ALA A 16 16.65 41.14 10.68
CA ALA A 16 15.76 40.40 11.56
C ALA A 16 14.49 39.93 10.82
N LEU A 17 13.90 40.80 10.00
CA LEU A 17 12.74 40.43 9.18
C LEU A 17 13.08 39.30 8.19
N PHE A 18 14.26 39.37 7.56
CA PHE A 18 14.70 38.36 6.61
C PHE A 18 14.89 36.99 7.27
N ALA A 19 15.45 36.96 8.49
CA ALA A 19 15.63 35.74 9.26
C ALA A 19 14.28 35.11 9.69
N VAL A 20 13.30 35.92 10.09
CA VAL A 20 11.96 35.43 10.44
C VAL A 20 11.21 34.91 9.21
N VAL A 21 11.30 35.60 8.07
CA VAL A 21 10.66 35.16 6.82
C VAL A 21 11.31 33.88 6.29
N THR A 22 12.65 33.77 6.30
CA THR A 22 13.32 32.52 5.89
C THR A 22 13.06 31.37 6.87
N GLY A 23 13.05 31.63 8.17
CA GLY A 23 12.71 30.62 9.19
C GLY A 23 11.28 30.10 9.05
N THR A 24 10.30 31.00 8.87
CA THR A 24 8.89 30.61 8.65
C THR A 24 8.68 29.92 7.30
N PHE A 25 9.38 30.36 6.24
CA PHE A 25 9.32 29.69 4.93
C PHE A 25 9.89 28.27 5.00
N LEU A 26 11.02 28.07 5.69
CA LEU A 26 11.59 26.74 5.92
C LEU A 26 10.70 25.89 6.83
N TYR A 27 10.07 26.46 7.85
CA TYR A 27 9.11 25.77 8.72
C TYR A 27 7.88 25.29 7.93
N VAL A 28 7.28 26.14 7.09
CA VAL A 28 6.14 25.77 6.24
C VAL A 28 6.52 24.73 5.17
N GLN A 29 7.76 24.78 4.66
CA GLN A 29 8.27 23.73 3.77
C GLN A 29 8.52 22.41 4.51
N ALA A 30 9.01 22.46 5.75
CA ALA A 30 9.18 21.26 6.59
C ALA A 30 7.84 20.60 6.92
N GLU A 31 6.79 21.39 7.22
CA GLU A 31 5.44 20.89 7.49
C GLU A 31 4.78 20.27 6.24
N LYS A 32 5.23 20.64 5.03
CA LYS A 32 4.82 20.02 3.77
C LYS A 32 5.63 18.79 3.37
N VAL A 33 6.65 18.42 4.14
CA VAL A 33 7.54 17.28 3.84
C VAL A 33 7.28 16.10 4.79
N ASP A 34 6.13 16.02 5.46
CA ASP A 34 5.70 14.81 6.18
C ASP A 34 4.52 14.08 5.51
N ASN A 35 4.45 14.11 4.17
CA ASN A 35 3.67 13.13 3.40
C ASN A 35 4.53 12.15 2.59
N ASN A 36 5.85 12.19 2.76
CA ASN A 36 6.71 11.12 2.29
C ASN A 36 6.77 10.06 3.39
N VAL A 37 5.77 9.17 3.32
CA VAL A 37 5.81 7.81 3.86
C VAL A 37 7.25 7.35 3.94
N THR A 38 7.82 7.44 5.14
CA THR A 38 9.11 6.83 5.42
C THR A 38 8.85 5.34 5.28
N PHE A 39 9.25 4.79 4.14
CA PHE A 39 9.39 3.35 3.96
C PHE A 39 10.47 2.90 4.92
N SER A 40 10.06 2.67 6.17
CA SER A 40 10.86 2.02 7.18
C SER A 40 11.12 0.61 6.68
N SER A 41 12.36 0.36 6.28
CA SER A 41 12.90 -0.96 5.99
C SER A 41 13.13 -1.74 7.29
N SER A 42 12.08 -1.87 8.09
CA SER A 42 11.96 -2.66 9.31
C SER A 42 10.89 -3.72 9.06
N PRO A 43 10.99 -4.96 9.59
CA PRO A 43 10.31 -6.11 9.03
C PRO A 43 8.79 -5.90 9.02
N GLU A 44 8.25 -5.90 7.80
CA GLU A 44 6.87 -6.19 7.36
C GLU A 44 5.80 -6.15 8.48
N THR A 45 5.65 -5.01 9.15
CA THR A 45 4.56 -4.87 10.14
C THR A 45 3.33 -4.38 9.40
N TYR A 46 2.47 -5.32 9.04
CA TYR A 46 1.18 -4.99 8.45
C TYR A 46 0.29 -4.31 9.48
N LYS A 47 -0.23 -3.12 9.16
CA LYS A 47 -1.31 -2.52 9.94
C LYS A 47 -2.61 -3.22 9.58
N THR A 48 -3.25 -3.82 10.57
CA THR A 48 -4.51 -4.56 10.38
C THR A 48 -5.70 -3.69 10.76
N SER A 49 -6.73 -3.63 9.93
CA SER A 49 -8.04 -3.12 10.28
C SER A 49 -9.08 -4.24 10.11
N ASN A 50 -9.86 -4.48 11.16
CA ASN A 50 -10.96 -5.44 11.14
C ASN A 50 -12.25 -4.73 10.73
N LEU A 51 -12.93 -5.26 9.71
CA LEU A 51 -14.26 -4.82 9.28
C LEU A 51 -15.26 -5.93 9.61
N LEU A 52 -16.14 -5.65 10.58
CA LEU A 52 -17.22 -6.56 10.97
C LEU A 52 -18.34 -6.52 9.93
N LYS A 53 -18.50 -7.61 9.18
CA LYS A 53 -19.71 -7.81 8.35
C LYS A 53 -20.73 -8.61 9.13
N LYS A 54 -21.88 -7.98 9.40
CA LYS A 54 -23.04 -8.67 9.98
C LYS A 54 -23.80 -9.35 8.83
N GLU A 55 -23.52 -10.63 8.59
CA GLU A 55 -24.35 -11.43 7.68
C GLU A 55 -25.77 -11.57 8.25
N LYS A 56 -26.70 -10.79 7.69
CA LYS A 56 -28.13 -10.91 7.99
C LYS A 56 -28.72 -12.10 7.21
N ASN A 57 -28.53 -13.33 7.70
CA ASN A 57 -29.64 -14.28 7.81
C ASN A 57 -29.23 -15.64 8.38
N ARG A 58 -30.12 -16.14 9.24
CA ARG A 58 -30.30 -17.54 9.70
C ARG A 58 -29.25 -18.07 10.67
N GLN A 59 -29.67 -18.07 11.95
CA GLN A 59 -29.41 -19.03 13.03
C GLN A 59 -27.96 -19.60 13.10
N ASN A 60 -27.25 -19.19 14.15
CA ASN A 60 -25.82 -19.41 14.42
C ASN A 60 -24.86 -18.63 13.50
N VAL A 61 -25.00 -17.31 13.52
CA VAL A 61 -24.10 -16.42 12.77
C VAL A 61 -22.75 -16.36 13.48
N PHE A 62 -21.80 -17.18 13.02
CA PHE A 62 -20.38 -16.91 13.20
C PHE A 62 -20.12 -15.50 12.65
N LEU A 63 -19.74 -14.56 13.53
CA LEU A 63 -19.34 -13.22 13.10
C LEU A 63 -18.03 -13.34 12.33
N CYS A 64 -18.12 -13.49 11.01
CA CYS A 64 -16.92 -13.40 10.19
C CYS A 64 -16.48 -11.93 10.08
N GLN A 65 -15.21 -11.68 10.35
CA GLN A 65 -14.58 -10.37 10.17
C GLN A 65 -13.73 -10.39 8.91
N SER A 66 -14.05 -9.50 7.97
CA SER A 66 -13.12 -9.24 6.87
C SER A 66 -11.95 -8.43 7.43
N GLN A 67 -10.74 -8.72 6.96
CA GLN A 67 -9.54 -8.11 7.48
C GLN A 67 -8.77 -7.44 6.35
N ILE A 68 -8.34 -6.20 6.55
CA ILE A 68 -7.50 -5.46 5.62
C ILE A 68 -6.15 -5.23 6.28
N PHE A 69 -5.09 -5.49 5.55
CA PHE A 69 -3.71 -5.37 5.98
C PHE A 69 -3.00 -4.39 5.05
N GLN A 70 -2.48 -3.31 5.62
CA GLN A 70 -1.67 -2.33 4.91
C GLN A 70 -0.21 -2.57 5.24
N GLY A 71 0.61 -2.76 4.22
CA GLY A 71 2.01 -3.10 4.41
C GLY A 71 2.64 -3.49 3.07
N VAL A 72 3.96 -3.44 3.01
CA VAL A 72 4.68 -3.71 1.77
C VAL A 72 5.50 -4.97 1.89
N SER A 73 5.31 -5.89 0.95
CA SER A 73 6.09 -7.12 0.86
C SER A 73 6.42 -7.48 -0.58
N LYS A 74 7.61 -8.06 -0.75
CA LYS A 74 8.08 -8.60 -2.03
C LYS A 74 7.91 -10.10 -2.04
N ILE A 75 7.10 -10.59 -2.97
CA ILE A 75 6.78 -12.00 -3.11
C ILE A 75 6.93 -12.47 -4.56
N LYS A 76 7.24 -13.74 -4.75
CA LYS A 76 7.31 -14.39 -6.06
C LYS A 76 6.02 -15.13 -6.33
N VAL A 77 5.41 -14.82 -7.48
CA VAL A 77 4.11 -15.33 -7.88
C VAL A 77 4.13 -15.89 -9.30
N TRP A 78 3.19 -16.78 -9.60
CA TRP A 78 2.92 -17.21 -10.97
C TRP A 78 1.44 -17.51 -11.17
N GLN A 79 0.98 -17.43 -12.41
CA GLN A 79 -0.40 -17.82 -12.74
C GLN A 79 -0.48 -19.34 -12.89
N ASP A 80 -1.48 -19.96 -12.26
CA ASP A 80 -1.79 -21.37 -12.51
C ASP A 80 -2.36 -21.53 -13.92
N GLN A 81 -1.59 -22.15 -14.82
CA GLN A 81 -1.97 -22.29 -16.21
C GLN A 81 -3.17 -23.24 -16.42
N ASN A 82 -3.45 -24.11 -15.44
CA ASN A 82 -4.60 -25.02 -15.48
C ASN A 82 -5.92 -24.30 -15.15
N LYS A 83 -5.84 -23.17 -14.44
CA LYS A 83 -6.96 -22.29 -14.12
C LYS A 83 -6.91 -21.01 -14.97
N LYS A 84 -6.53 -21.14 -16.25
CA LYS A 84 -6.64 -20.05 -17.23
C LYS A 84 -8.11 -19.76 -17.51
N GLU A 85 -8.73 -19.04 -16.58
CA GLU A 85 -10.05 -18.46 -16.77
C GLU A 85 -9.95 -17.51 -17.97
N ASN A 86 -10.88 -17.67 -18.92
CA ASN A 86 -10.89 -16.97 -20.21
C ASN A 86 -10.57 -15.49 -20.01
N ASN A 87 -9.38 -15.06 -20.47
CA ASN A 87 -8.77 -13.75 -20.24
C ASN A 87 -9.50 -12.60 -20.98
N ASN A 88 -10.80 -12.49 -20.80
CA ASN A 88 -11.59 -11.41 -21.36
C ASN A 88 -11.86 -10.35 -20.28
N LYS A 89 -11.11 -9.25 -20.40
CA LYS A 89 -11.39 -7.89 -19.92
C LYS A 89 -11.68 -7.73 -18.41
N ASN A 90 -10.73 -7.08 -17.74
CA ASN A 90 -10.86 -6.46 -16.42
C ASN A 90 -11.04 -7.35 -15.18
N PHE A 91 -11.14 -8.68 -15.30
CA PHE A 91 -11.19 -9.54 -14.11
C PHE A 91 -9.86 -9.57 -13.32
N PRO A 92 -9.94 -9.72 -11.99
CA PRO A 92 -8.76 -9.87 -11.13
C PRO A 92 -8.05 -11.21 -11.40
N ILE A 93 -6.72 -11.22 -11.30
CA ILE A 93 -5.91 -12.41 -11.65
C ILE A 93 -5.63 -13.23 -10.39
N LYS A 94 -5.96 -14.52 -10.45
CA LYS A 94 -5.51 -15.52 -9.46
C LYS A 94 -4.05 -15.90 -9.72
N VAL A 95 -3.21 -15.75 -8.70
CA VAL A 95 -1.81 -16.14 -8.73
C VAL A 95 -1.47 -17.01 -7.53
N LYS A 96 -0.56 -17.97 -7.74
CA LYS A 96 0.05 -18.76 -6.68
C LYS A 96 1.29 -18.09 -6.15
N ILE A 97 1.58 -18.31 -4.88
CA ILE A 97 2.72 -17.73 -4.18
C ILE A 97 3.77 -18.80 -3.93
N LYS A 98 5.05 -18.44 -4.03
CA LYS A 98 6.13 -19.36 -3.71
C LYS A 98 6.16 -19.63 -2.21
N LYS A 99 6.31 -20.91 -1.82
CA LYS A 99 6.27 -21.34 -0.41
C LYS A 99 7.21 -20.55 0.50
N GLU A 100 8.39 -20.21 -0.01
CA GLU A 100 9.41 -19.39 0.67
C GLU A 100 8.93 -17.99 1.05
N ASP A 101 7.95 -17.43 0.31
CA ASP A 101 7.46 -16.08 0.48
C ASP A 101 6.15 -16.01 1.26
N ILE A 102 5.54 -17.15 1.61
CA ILE A 102 4.26 -17.20 2.37
C ILE A 102 4.43 -16.52 3.73
N SER A 103 5.57 -16.71 4.40
CA SER A 103 5.86 -16.12 5.71
C SER A 103 5.95 -14.59 5.71
N LYS A 104 6.01 -13.97 4.52
CA LYS A 104 6.06 -12.52 4.35
C LYS A 104 4.69 -11.87 4.26
N LEU A 105 3.65 -12.69 4.18
CA LEU A 105 2.26 -12.25 4.13
C LEU A 105 1.68 -12.21 5.55
N PRO A 106 0.69 -11.35 5.81
CA PRO A 106 0.09 -11.21 7.15
C PRO A 106 -0.83 -12.38 7.51
N MET A 107 -0.77 -13.48 6.76
CA MET A 107 -1.65 -14.64 6.91
C MET A 107 -0.88 -15.92 6.71
N GLU A 108 -1.14 -16.87 7.60
CA GLU A 108 -0.61 -18.21 7.51
C GLU A 108 -1.37 -19.01 6.44
N ASN A 109 -0.64 -19.89 5.74
CA ASN A 109 -1.20 -20.86 4.80
C ASN A 109 -1.93 -20.26 3.58
N VAL A 110 -1.49 -19.09 3.11
CA VAL A 110 -1.98 -18.49 1.85
C VAL A 110 -1.09 -18.92 0.69
N ASP A 111 -1.57 -19.88 -0.10
CA ASP A 111 -0.91 -20.38 -1.30
C ASP A 111 -1.40 -19.70 -2.59
N GLU A 112 -2.62 -19.16 -2.59
CA GLU A 112 -3.26 -18.47 -3.71
C GLU A 112 -3.82 -17.10 -3.28
N ILE A 113 -3.61 -16.08 -4.11
CA ILE A 113 -4.14 -14.72 -3.94
C ILE A 113 -4.75 -14.22 -5.25
N VAL A 114 -5.68 -13.29 -5.12
CA VAL A 114 -6.35 -12.61 -6.23
C VAL A 114 -5.82 -11.18 -6.31
N LEU A 115 -5.11 -10.84 -7.39
CA LEU A 115 -4.62 -9.50 -7.66
C LEU A 115 -5.74 -8.63 -8.24
N VAL A 116 -6.13 -7.58 -7.49
CA VAL A 116 -7.28 -6.72 -7.85
C VAL A 116 -6.94 -5.60 -8.83
N ASP A 117 -5.67 -5.21 -8.91
CA ASP A 117 -5.19 -4.01 -9.62
C ASP A 117 -3.98 -4.28 -10.53
N ALA A 118 -3.82 -5.53 -10.99
CA ALA A 118 -2.75 -5.91 -11.90
C ALA A 118 -2.88 -5.17 -13.24
N ASP A 119 -1.85 -4.41 -13.61
CA ASP A 119 -1.78 -3.72 -14.91
C ASP A 119 -1.52 -4.69 -16.07
N ILE A 120 -1.77 -4.22 -17.30
CA ILE A 120 -1.67 -5.03 -18.53
C ILE A 120 -0.28 -5.65 -18.70
N HIS A 121 0.79 -4.96 -18.29
CA HIS A 121 2.16 -5.48 -18.41
C HIS A 121 2.37 -6.64 -17.44
N LEU A 122 1.96 -6.48 -16.18
CA LEU A 122 2.00 -7.55 -15.19
C LEU A 122 1.12 -8.74 -15.60
N LYS A 123 -0.08 -8.50 -16.15
CA LYS A 123 -0.94 -9.59 -16.68
C LYS A 123 -0.20 -10.40 -17.74
N LYS A 124 0.41 -9.73 -18.73
CA LYS A 124 1.17 -10.38 -19.80
C LYS A 124 2.34 -11.20 -19.27
N SER A 125 3.09 -10.64 -18.30
CA SER A 125 4.19 -11.36 -17.67
C SER A 125 3.67 -12.59 -16.92
N LEU A 126 2.59 -12.46 -16.14
CA LEU A 126 1.98 -13.56 -15.40
C LEU A 126 1.48 -14.69 -16.33
N MET A 127 0.98 -14.38 -17.52
CA MET A 127 0.54 -15.39 -18.49
C MET A 127 1.66 -16.34 -18.95
N VAL A 128 2.91 -15.88 -18.94
CA VAL A 128 4.10 -16.68 -19.31
C VAL A 128 4.88 -17.18 -18.09
N SER A 129 4.45 -16.82 -16.88
CA SER A 129 5.06 -17.28 -15.64
C SER A 129 4.74 -18.75 -15.34
N SER A 130 5.56 -19.36 -14.51
CA SER A 130 5.37 -20.72 -14.01
C SER A 130 6.03 -20.88 -12.64
N GLU A 131 5.77 -21.98 -11.94
CA GLU A 131 6.42 -22.27 -10.66
C GLU A 131 7.96 -22.24 -10.74
N LYS A 132 8.52 -22.73 -11.85
CA LYS A 132 9.97 -22.73 -12.10
C LYS A 132 10.53 -21.36 -12.49
N LYS A 133 9.67 -20.47 -13.02
CA LYS A 133 10.02 -19.12 -13.45
C LYS A 133 8.96 -18.13 -12.93
N PRO A 134 8.93 -17.88 -11.61
CA PRO A 134 7.96 -16.97 -11.02
C PRO A 134 8.37 -15.52 -11.28
N ILE A 135 7.43 -14.62 -11.09
CA ILE A 135 7.63 -13.17 -11.20
C ILE A 135 7.62 -12.59 -9.80
N GLU A 136 8.61 -11.75 -9.50
CA GLU A 136 8.61 -10.97 -8.28
C GLU A 136 7.67 -9.77 -8.41
N ILE A 137 6.75 -9.62 -7.47
CA ILE A 137 5.86 -8.48 -7.34
C ILE A 137 6.01 -7.86 -5.95
N THR A 138 5.68 -6.58 -5.86
CA THR A 138 5.57 -5.88 -4.57
C THR A 138 4.09 -5.66 -4.28
N ILE A 139 3.60 -6.29 -3.21
CA ILE A 139 2.24 -6.08 -2.70
C ILE A 139 2.30 -4.93 -1.69
N THR A 140 1.32 -4.03 -1.74
CA THR A 140 1.20 -2.88 -0.84
C THR A 140 -0.05 -2.92 0.03
N GLY A 141 -0.97 -3.86 -0.23
CA GLY A 141 -2.10 -4.15 0.63
C GLY A 141 -2.64 -5.54 0.40
N PHE A 142 -3.20 -6.12 1.45
CA PHE A 142 -3.81 -7.44 1.45
C PHE A 142 -5.18 -7.37 2.12
N ALA A 143 -6.14 -8.19 1.68
CA ALA A 143 -7.41 -8.34 2.37
C ALA A 143 -7.90 -9.78 2.35
N ARG A 144 -8.55 -10.22 3.42
CA ARG A 144 -9.27 -11.49 3.47
C ARG A 144 -10.75 -11.22 3.64
N LYS A 145 -11.51 -11.74 2.67
CA LYS A 145 -12.97 -11.75 2.71
C LYS A 145 -13.48 -12.95 3.51
N CYS A 146 -14.74 -12.85 3.91
CA CYS A 146 -15.41 -13.88 4.72
C CYS A 146 -15.64 -15.20 4.00
N ASP A 147 -15.70 -15.16 2.68
CA ASP A 147 -15.73 -16.34 1.80
C ASP A 147 -14.36 -17.05 1.71
N GLY A 148 -13.35 -16.58 2.44
CA GLY A 148 -11.99 -17.15 2.42
C GLY A 148 -11.14 -16.66 1.25
N ILE A 149 -11.63 -15.73 0.44
CA ILE A 149 -10.87 -15.19 -0.69
C ILE A 149 -9.81 -14.20 -0.18
N ASN A 150 -8.57 -14.48 -0.54
CA ASN A 150 -7.42 -13.63 -0.29
C ASN A 150 -7.21 -12.69 -1.48
N LEU A 151 -7.28 -11.39 -1.21
CA LEU A 151 -7.09 -10.31 -2.16
C LEU A 151 -5.76 -9.63 -1.89
N ALA A 152 -5.07 -9.23 -2.94
CA ALA A 152 -3.86 -8.45 -2.84
C ALA A 152 -3.86 -7.32 -3.86
N SER A 153 -3.23 -6.21 -3.48
CA SER A 153 -3.07 -5.03 -4.31
C SER A 153 -1.60 -4.66 -4.42
N ILE A 154 -1.16 -4.34 -5.64
CA ILE A 154 0.18 -3.80 -5.90
C ILE A 154 0.24 -2.28 -5.68
N LYS A 155 -0.90 -1.59 -5.74
CA LYS A 155 -1.06 -0.14 -5.54
C LYS A 155 -2.24 0.12 -4.59
N TYR A 156 -1.98 0.04 -3.29
CA TYR A 156 -3.01 0.25 -2.27
C TYR A 156 -3.71 1.59 -2.46
N LYS A 157 -5.05 1.55 -2.46
CA LYS A 157 -5.94 2.70 -2.38
C LYS A 157 -7.06 2.36 -1.41
N GLU A 158 -7.55 3.34 -0.66
CA GLU A 158 -8.75 3.13 0.16
C GLU A 158 -9.92 2.65 -0.72
N GLY A 159 -10.69 1.68 -0.23
CA GLY A 159 -11.81 1.09 -0.96
C GLY A 159 -11.42 0.11 -2.08
N ILE A 160 -10.13 -0.13 -2.37
CA ILE A 160 -9.70 -0.97 -3.51
C ILE A 160 -10.20 -2.42 -3.44
N PHE A 161 -10.45 -2.93 -2.24
CA PHE A 161 -10.93 -4.29 -2.03
C PHE A 161 -12.46 -4.41 -2.09
N GLY A 162 -13.19 -3.29 -2.17
CA GLY A 162 -14.67 -3.27 -2.17
C GLY A 162 -15.26 -3.92 -0.91
N ILE A 163 -14.57 -3.79 0.23
CA ILE A 163 -15.01 -4.31 1.53
C ILE A 163 -15.53 -3.11 2.31
N GLU A 164 -16.84 -2.89 2.23
CA GLU A 164 -17.63 -1.98 3.07
C GLU A 164 -18.39 -2.75 4.15
#